data_AF-A0A7S3HFU4-F1
#
_entry.id   AF-A0A7S3HFU4-F1
#
_cell.length_a   1.000
_cell.length_b   1.000
_cell.length_c   1.000
_cell.angle_alpha   90.00
_cell.angle_beta   90.00
_cell.angle_gamma   90.00
#
_symmetry.space_group_name_H-M   'P 1'
#
loop_
_entity.id
_entity.type
_entity.pdbx_description
1 polymer ?
#
loop_
_entity_poly.entity_id
_entity_poly.type
_entity_poly.pdbx_seq_one_letter_code
_entity_poly.pdbx_strand_id
1 'polypeptide(L)'
;TQIQAAAIPALHRGQNVVLQAQTGSGKTLAYLLPLLKVVDPSVKQVQAIILAPSRELVQQIGQVAASLFQGTDYRVQTLIGGANIHHQTIRLRDDRPQILIATPGRLAEIVFKLEKLRLGRVKVVVVDEVDSMMQEPYIGEVETLLQATPLYSKAAAERNMEAKLTTAPVESSAAS
;
A
#
# COMPACT_ATOMS: atom_id res chain seq x y z
N THR A 1 11.57 14.95 10.83
CA THR A 1 12.47 13.95 11.46
C THR A 1 13.50 13.45 10.46
N GLN A 2 14.55 12.73 10.87
CA GLN A 2 15.60 12.23 9.96
C GLN A 2 15.04 11.32 8.84
N ILE A 3 14.10 10.42 9.18
CA ILE A 3 13.45 9.54 8.18
C ILE A 3 12.65 10.34 7.14
N GLN A 4 11.97 11.41 7.54
CA GLN A 4 11.24 12.29 6.61
C GLN A 4 12.21 13.04 5.67
N ALA A 5 13.33 13.54 6.19
CA ALA A 5 14.33 14.25 5.40
C ALA A 5 14.97 13.35 4.33
N ALA A 6 15.14 12.06 4.62
CA ALA A 6 15.67 11.07 3.68
C ALA A 6 14.62 10.60 2.66
N ALA A 7 13.39 10.32 3.12
CA ALA A 7 12.35 9.67 2.32
C ALA A 7 11.65 10.63 1.34
N ILE A 8 11.25 11.80 1.82
CA ILE A 8 10.36 12.71 1.08
C ILE A 8 10.97 13.12 -0.27
N PRO A 9 12.25 13.51 -0.38
CA PRO A 9 12.84 13.88 -1.67
C PRO A 9 12.85 12.74 -2.69
N ALA A 10 13.09 11.50 -2.25
CA ALA A 10 13.11 10.33 -3.13
C ALA A 10 11.69 9.98 -3.63
N LEU A 11 10.71 9.99 -2.73
CA LEU A 11 9.30 9.76 -3.07
C LEU A 11 8.77 10.86 -4.02
N HIS A 12 9.17 12.11 -3.82
CA HIS A 12 8.84 13.23 -4.74
C HIS A 12 9.42 13.07 -6.15
N ARG A 13 10.48 12.28 -6.33
CA ARG A 13 11.05 11.94 -7.63
C ARG A 13 10.41 10.70 -8.26
N GLY A 14 9.37 10.13 -7.62
CA GLY A 14 8.71 8.91 -8.09
C GLY A 14 9.56 7.65 -7.92
N GLN A 15 10.55 7.68 -7.03
CA GLN A 15 11.41 6.52 -6.77
C GLN A 15 10.70 5.56 -5.80
N ASN A 16 10.89 4.25 -6.00
CA ASN A 16 10.52 3.24 -5.02
C ASN A 16 11.48 3.33 -3.82
N VAL A 17 10.95 3.36 -2.60
CA VAL A 17 11.74 3.53 -1.38
C VAL A 17 11.30 2.51 -0.33
N VAL A 18 12.30 1.88 0.31
CA VAL A 18 12.08 1.05 1.51
C VAL A 18 12.45 1.89 2.73
N LEU A 19 11.51 2.03 3.67
CA LEU A 19 11.67 2.83 4.89
C LEU A 19 11.82 1.94 6.12
N GLN A 20 13.05 1.70 6.54
CA GLN A 20 13.36 1.03 7.80
C GLN A 20 13.58 2.05 8.93
N ALA A 21 12.76 1.98 9.98
CA ALA A 21 12.89 2.78 11.20
C ALA A 21 12.04 2.15 12.33
N GLN A 22 12.20 2.62 13.56
CA GLN A 22 11.39 2.15 14.70
C GLN A 22 10.03 2.87 14.79
N THR A 23 9.08 2.31 15.52
CA THR A 23 7.80 2.98 15.86
C THR A 23 8.07 4.33 16.56
N GLY A 24 7.25 5.35 16.27
CA GLY A 24 7.45 6.70 16.82
C GLY A 24 8.47 7.58 16.08
N SER A 25 9.16 7.07 15.05
CA SER A 25 10.14 7.83 14.25
C SER A 25 9.53 8.84 13.24
N GLY A 26 8.20 8.86 13.11
CA GLY A 26 7.49 9.71 12.15
C GLY A 26 7.41 9.11 10.73
N LYS A 27 7.55 7.79 10.58
CA LYS A 27 7.37 7.06 9.31
C LYS A 27 6.05 7.36 8.62
N THR A 28 4.95 7.37 9.38
CA THR A 28 3.60 7.58 8.83
C THR A 28 3.54 8.91 8.08
N LEU A 29 4.02 9.99 8.69
CA LEU A 29 4.11 11.28 7.99
C LEU A 29 5.13 11.26 6.85
N ALA A 30 6.20 10.47 6.93
CA ALA A 30 7.19 10.37 5.86
C ALA A 30 6.61 9.80 4.55
N TYR A 31 5.64 8.88 4.62
CA TYR A 31 4.95 8.38 3.42
C TYR A 31 3.63 9.10 3.12
N LEU A 32 2.96 9.71 4.09
CA LEU A 32 1.71 10.46 3.85
C LEU A 32 1.95 11.85 3.26
N LEU A 33 2.97 12.59 3.71
CA LEU A 33 3.24 13.95 3.22
C LEU A 33 3.48 14.01 1.71
N PRO A 34 4.26 13.10 1.09
CA PRO A 34 4.44 13.08 -0.36
C PRO A 34 3.14 12.90 -1.16
N LEU A 35 2.10 12.31 -0.56
CA LEU A 35 0.82 12.12 -1.25
C LEU A 35 0.16 13.44 -1.62
N LEU A 36 0.38 14.51 -0.84
CA LEU A 36 -0.12 15.87 -1.13
C LEU A 36 0.37 16.44 -2.48
N LYS A 37 1.45 15.88 -3.03
CA LYS A 37 2.01 16.30 -4.32
C LYS A 37 1.55 15.40 -5.48
N VAL A 38 1.28 14.12 -5.20
CA VAL A 38 1.04 13.10 -6.24
C VAL A 38 -0.46 12.84 -6.47
N VAL A 39 -1.24 12.92 -5.39
CA VAL A 39 -2.69 12.71 -5.41
C VAL A 39 -3.38 14.02 -5.79
N ASP A 40 -4.30 13.95 -6.74
CA ASP A 40 -5.14 15.09 -7.12
C ASP A 40 -6.49 15.01 -6.41
N PRO A 41 -6.83 15.92 -5.46
CA PRO A 41 -8.08 15.87 -4.72
C PRO A 41 -9.32 16.14 -5.59
N SER A 42 -9.18 16.72 -6.78
CA SER A 42 -10.29 16.93 -7.71
C SER A 42 -10.74 15.62 -8.40
N VAL A 43 -9.83 14.66 -8.54
CA VAL A 43 -10.10 13.36 -9.16
C VAL A 43 -10.77 12.43 -8.15
N LYS A 44 -12.08 12.20 -8.33
CA LYS A 44 -12.92 11.37 -7.44
C LYS A 44 -12.73 9.85 -7.66
N GLN A 45 -11.49 9.39 -7.54
CA GLN A 45 -11.07 7.98 -7.64
C GLN A 45 -9.83 7.75 -6.77
N VAL A 46 -9.66 6.50 -6.34
CA VAL A 46 -8.49 6.07 -5.55
C VAL A 46 -7.22 6.24 -6.37
N GLN A 47 -6.27 6.96 -5.78
CA GLN A 47 -4.96 7.29 -6.36
C GLN A 47 -3.80 6.84 -5.46
N ALA A 48 -4.05 6.64 -4.16
CA ALA A 48 -3.07 6.09 -3.23
C ALA A 48 -3.68 5.01 -2.35
N ILE A 49 -2.90 3.96 -2.08
CA ILE A 49 -3.26 2.89 -1.16
C ILE A 49 -2.15 2.76 -0.11
N ILE A 50 -2.52 2.68 1.16
CA ILE A 50 -1.65 2.30 2.26
C ILE A 50 -2.16 0.97 2.80
N LEU A 51 -1.32 -0.07 2.77
CA LEU A 51 -1.62 -1.39 3.29
C LEU A 51 -0.92 -1.57 4.64
N ALA A 52 -1.65 -2.09 5.63
CA ALA A 52 -1.09 -2.43 6.95
C ALA A 52 -1.70 -3.75 7.46
N PRO A 53 -0.98 -4.53 8.29
CA PRO A 53 -1.37 -5.92 8.59
C PRO A 53 -2.54 -6.04 9.57
N SER A 54 -2.83 -5.00 10.36
CA SER A 54 -3.86 -5.07 11.40
C SER A 54 -4.87 -3.93 11.32
N ARG A 55 -6.03 -4.15 11.95
CA ARG A 55 -7.11 -3.14 12.00
C ARG A 55 -6.69 -1.94 12.82
N GLU A 56 -5.96 -2.20 13.89
CA GLU A 56 -5.44 -1.24 14.84
C GLU A 56 -4.44 -0.30 14.16
N LEU A 57 -3.51 -0.85 13.36
CA LEU A 57 -2.56 -0.05 12.58
C LEU A 57 -3.27 0.77 11.51
N VAL A 58 -4.22 0.19 10.78
CA VAL A 58 -5.04 0.95 9.81
C VAL A 58 -5.76 2.13 10.47
N GLN A 59 -6.32 1.92 11.67
CA GLN A 59 -6.98 2.98 12.42
C GLN A 59 -5.98 4.06 12.89
N GLN A 60 -4.81 3.67 13.39
CA GLN A 60 -3.76 4.62 13.81
C GLN A 60 -3.28 5.48 12.63
N ILE A 61 -2.99 4.86 11.48
CA ILE A 61 -2.62 5.59 10.25
C ILE A 61 -3.78 6.49 9.80
N GLY A 62 -5.02 6.00 9.90
CA GLY A 62 -6.23 6.76 9.60
C GLY A 62 -6.38 8.03 10.45
N GLN A 63 -6.06 7.98 11.75
CA GLN A 63 -6.09 9.15 12.63
C GLN A 63 -5.03 10.19 12.25
N VAL A 64 -3.82 9.74 11.92
CA VAL A 64 -2.75 10.63 11.43
C VAL A 64 -3.16 11.28 10.11
N ALA A 65 -3.71 10.50 9.17
CA ALA A 65 -4.20 11.01 7.90
C ALA A 65 -5.35 12.02 8.08
N ALA A 66 -6.33 11.73 8.94
CA ALA A 66 -7.43 12.64 9.23
C ALA A 66 -6.93 13.99 9.76
N SER A 67 -5.95 13.97 10.65
CA SER A 67 -5.32 15.19 11.19
C SER A 67 -4.52 15.94 10.10
N LEU A 68 -3.78 15.20 9.27
CA LEU A 68 -2.96 15.78 8.20
C LEU A 68 -3.79 16.45 7.11
N PHE A 69 -4.92 15.85 6.73
CA PHE A 69 -5.77 16.34 5.64
C PHE A 69 -6.95 17.21 6.13
N GLN A 70 -6.99 17.55 7.42
CA GLN A 70 -8.03 18.40 7.98
C GLN A 70 -8.05 19.76 7.28
N GLY A 71 -9.23 20.19 6.83
CA GLY A 71 -9.41 21.45 6.12
C GLY A 71 -8.94 21.44 4.66
N THR A 72 -8.61 20.28 4.11
CA THR A 72 -8.23 20.11 2.70
C THR A 72 -9.31 19.35 1.92
N ASP A 73 -9.20 19.31 0.58
CA ASP A 73 -10.13 18.58 -0.28
C ASP A 73 -9.81 17.07 -0.41
N TYR A 74 -8.74 16.60 0.25
CA TYR A 74 -8.35 15.19 0.22
C TYR A 74 -9.32 14.36 1.05
N ARG A 75 -9.88 13.30 0.44
CA ARG A 75 -10.73 12.33 1.13
C ARG A 75 -9.99 11.02 1.33
N VAL A 76 -9.99 10.58 2.59
CA VAL A 76 -9.36 9.34 3.04
C VAL A 76 -10.43 8.41 3.56
N GLN A 77 -10.34 7.12 3.24
CA GLN A 77 -11.19 6.10 3.83
C GLN A 77 -10.38 4.90 4.31
N THR A 78 -10.73 4.40 5.48
CA THR A 78 -10.16 3.18 6.05
C THR A 78 -11.00 1.95 5.70
N LEU A 79 -10.38 0.84 5.30
CA LEU A 79 -11.05 -0.44 5.01
C LEU A 79 -10.44 -1.58 5.82
N ILE A 80 -11.19 -2.12 6.76
CA ILE A 80 -10.73 -3.15 7.69
C ILE A 80 -11.69 -4.33 7.77
N GLY A 81 -11.14 -5.53 7.97
CA GLY A 81 -11.91 -6.73 8.27
C GLY A 81 -12.80 -6.59 9.51
N GLY A 82 -13.82 -7.43 9.65
CA GLY A 82 -14.73 -7.48 10.82
C GLY A 82 -15.72 -6.32 10.94
N ALA A 83 -15.49 -5.18 10.28
CA ALA A 83 -16.51 -4.17 10.08
C ALA A 83 -17.43 -4.54 8.92
N ASN A 84 -18.68 -4.03 8.94
CA ASN A 84 -19.69 -4.32 7.93
C ASN A 84 -19.22 -3.89 6.52
N ILE A 85 -19.13 -4.86 5.61
CA ILE A 85 -18.60 -4.63 4.26
C ILE A 85 -19.56 -3.84 3.36
N HIS A 86 -20.87 -4.02 3.53
CA HIS A 86 -21.88 -3.24 2.80
C HIS A 86 -21.76 -1.76 3.15
N HIS A 87 -21.58 -1.43 4.42
CA HIS A 87 -21.42 -0.05 4.86
C HIS A 87 -20.12 0.57 4.30
N GLN A 88 -19.02 -0.19 4.27
CA GLN A 88 -17.77 0.28 3.68
C GLN A 88 -17.87 0.51 2.16
N THR A 89 -18.54 -0.39 1.44
CA THR A 89 -18.73 -0.27 -0.02
C THR A 89 -19.68 0.86 -0.41
N ILE A 90 -20.74 1.11 0.38
CA ILE A 90 -21.61 2.29 0.22
C ILE A 90 -20.78 3.56 0.40
N ARG A 91 -20.02 3.68 1.49
CA ARG A 91 -19.16 4.86 1.72
C ARG A 91 -18.10 5.05 0.62
N LEU A 92 -17.49 3.97 0.13
CA LEU A 92 -16.55 4.06 -1.01
C LEU A 92 -17.19 4.69 -2.24
N ARG A 93 -18.42 4.30 -2.55
CA ARG A 93 -19.18 4.81 -3.70
C ARG A 93 -19.57 6.27 -3.50
N ASP A 94 -20.02 6.61 -2.30
CA ASP A 94 -20.59 7.93 -2.01
C ASP A 94 -19.48 8.97 -1.79
N ASP A 95 -18.47 8.63 -0.99
CA ASP A 95 -17.36 9.53 -0.64
C ASP A 95 -16.33 9.62 -1.78
N ARG A 96 -16.15 8.57 -2.59
CA ARG A 96 -15.16 8.51 -3.69
C ARG A 96 -13.78 9.04 -3.26
N PRO A 97 -13.15 8.40 -2.25
CA PRO A 97 -11.90 8.86 -1.67
C PRO A 97 -10.73 8.72 -2.67
N GLN A 98 -9.73 9.58 -2.50
CA GLN A 98 -8.47 9.48 -3.25
C GLN A 98 -7.43 8.60 -2.56
N ILE A 99 -7.53 8.48 -1.24
CA ILE A 99 -6.57 7.74 -0.43
C ILE A 99 -7.31 6.64 0.33
N LEU A 100 -6.85 5.40 0.19
CA LEU A 100 -7.31 4.27 0.98
C LEU A 100 -6.23 3.82 1.96
N ILE A 101 -6.64 3.51 3.18
CA ILE A 101 -5.80 2.84 4.18
C ILE A 101 -6.50 1.53 4.54
N ALA A 102 -5.88 0.38 4.31
CA ALA A 102 -6.60 -0.88 4.37
C ALA A 102 -5.77 -2.07 4.86
N THR A 103 -6.45 -3.03 5.45
CA THR A 103 -5.92 -4.40 5.56
C THR A 103 -5.99 -5.08 4.19
N PRO A 104 -4.97 -5.84 3.76
CA PRO A 104 -4.93 -6.48 2.43
C PRO A 104 -6.21 -7.26 2.11
N GLY A 105 -6.62 -8.18 2.97
CA GLY A 105 -7.75 -9.05 2.69
C GLY A 105 -9.08 -8.34 2.51
N ARG A 106 -9.33 -7.27 3.28
CA ARG A 106 -10.55 -6.47 3.08
C ARG A 106 -10.53 -5.73 1.75
N LEU A 107 -9.40 -5.14 1.38
CA LEU A 107 -9.30 -4.47 0.08
C LEU A 107 -9.41 -5.46 -1.08
N ALA A 108 -8.74 -6.61 -0.97
CA ALA A 108 -8.80 -7.69 -1.95
C ALA A 108 -10.22 -8.24 -2.11
N GLU A 109 -10.96 -8.43 -1.02
CA GLU A 109 -12.37 -8.83 -1.04
C GLU A 109 -13.23 -7.81 -1.82
N ILE A 110 -13.07 -6.52 -1.56
CA ILE A 110 -13.83 -5.45 -2.23
C ILE A 110 -13.50 -5.35 -3.73
N VAL A 111 -12.22 -5.52 -4.08
CA VAL A 111 -11.72 -5.37 -5.47
C VAL A 111 -12.03 -6.61 -6.31
N PHE A 112 -11.74 -7.81 -5.81
CA PHE A 112 -11.75 -9.04 -6.59
C PHE A 112 -12.99 -9.90 -6.38
N LYS A 113 -13.55 -9.95 -5.16
CA LYS A 113 -14.75 -10.76 -4.89
C LYS A 113 -16.03 -9.98 -5.15
N LEU A 114 -16.09 -8.72 -4.70
CA LEU A 114 -17.29 -7.88 -4.85
C LEU A 114 -17.27 -6.99 -6.08
N GLU A 115 -16.09 -6.79 -6.69
CA GLU A 115 -15.88 -5.94 -7.85
C GLU A 115 -16.42 -4.50 -7.70
N LYS A 116 -16.38 -3.95 -6.47
CA LYS A 116 -16.92 -2.61 -6.18
C LYS A 116 -15.90 -1.49 -6.32
N LEU A 117 -14.63 -1.84 -6.53
CA LEU A 117 -13.54 -0.88 -6.65
C LEU A 117 -12.57 -1.32 -7.76
N ARG A 118 -12.12 -0.37 -8.57
CA ARG A 118 -11.07 -0.56 -9.60
C ARG A 118 -9.84 0.27 -9.22
N LEU A 119 -8.66 -0.31 -9.40
CA LEU A 119 -7.38 0.28 -8.96
C LEU A 119 -6.55 0.91 -10.09
N GLY A 120 -7.12 1.05 -11.29
CA GLY A 120 -6.41 1.52 -12.49
C GLY A 120 -5.92 2.98 -12.49
N ARG A 121 -6.24 3.77 -11.45
CA ARG A 121 -5.72 5.14 -11.26
C ARG A 121 -4.77 5.27 -10.08
N VAL A 122 -4.42 4.16 -9.44
CA VAL A 122 -3.46 4.17 -8.32
C VAL A 122 -2.08 4.52 -8.85
N LYS A 123 -1.50 5.56 -8.26
CA LYS A 123 -0.16 6.10 -8.55
C LYS A 123 0.85 5.72 -7.46
N VAL A 124 0.37 5.41 -6.26
CA VAL A 124 1.22 5.10 -5.10
C VAL A 124 0.60 3.96 -4.31
N VAL A 125 1.43 2.96 -3.97
CA VAL A 125 1.12 1.94 -2.98
C VAL A 125 2.19 1.99 -1.90
N VAL A 126 1.75 2.07 -0.65
CA VAL A 126 2.60 1.96 0.54
C VAL A 126 2.26 0.64 1.22
N VAL A 127 3.29 -0.11 1.59
CA VAL A 127 3.17 -1.32 2.42
C VAL A 127 3.85 -1.02 3.74
N ASP A 128 3.07 -0.86 4.80
CA ASP A 128 3.58 -0.65 6.16
C ASP A 128 3.77 -2.00 6.87
N GLU A 129 4.75 -2.09 7.76
CA GLU A 129 5.22 -3.36 8.36
C GLU A 129 5.52 -4.45 7.31
N VAL A 130 6.36 -4.12 6.33
CA VAL A 130 6.71 -5.03 5.22
C VAL A 130 7.10 -6.44 5.69
N ASP A 131 7.85 -6.57 6.78
CA ASP A 131 8.26 -7.88 7.30
C ASP A 131 7.06 -8.75 7.68
N SER A 132 6.00 -8.17 8.25
CA SER A 132 4.72 -8.83 8.54
C SER A 132 3.92 -9.08 7.25
N MET A 133 3.92 -8.11 6.34
CA MET A 133 3.11 -8.14 5.10
C MET A 133 3.65 -9.12 4.05
N MET A 134 4.94 -9.49 4.14
CA MET A 134 5.60 -10.48 3.30
C MET A 134 5.48 -11.91 3.86
N GLN A 135 4.59 -12.14 4.82
CA GLN A 135 4.27 -13.46 5.37
C GLN A 135 2.81 -13.82 5.09
N GLU A 136 2.48 -15.11 5.16
CA GLU A 136 1.08 -15.55 5.15
C GLU A 136 0.33 -15.01 6.38
N PRO A 137 -0.96 -14.62 6.25
CA PRO A 137 -1.81 -14.77 5.05
C PRO A 137 -1.75 -13.57 4.07
N TYR A 138 -0.88 -12.58 4.30
CA TYR A 138 -0.96 -11.29 3.62
C TYR A 138 -0.25 -11.23 2.27
N ILE A 139 0.86 -11.95 2.12
CA ILE A 139 1.74 -11.82 0.94
C ILE A 139 0.99 -11.99 -0.38
N GLY A 140 0.17 -13.03 -0.52
CA GLY A 140 -0.61 -13.27 -1.74
C GLY A 140 -1.63 -12.17 -2.02
N GLU A 141 -2.25 -11.61 -0.98
CA GLU A 141 -3.21 -10.52 -1.11
C GLU A 141 -2.52 -9.22 -1.55
N VAL A 142 -1.34 -8.91 -0.98
CA VAL A 142 -0.53 -7.75 -1.36
C VAL A 142 -0.08 -7.86 -2.82
N GLU A 143 0.46 -9.01 -3.22
CA GLU A 143 0.90 -9.25 -4.60
C GLU A 143 -0.25 -9.08 -5.60
N THR A 144 -1.40 -9.68 -5.30
CA THR A 144 -2.60 -9.60 -6.17
C THR A 144 -3.10 -8.15 -6.28
N LEU A 145 -3.11 -7.40 -5.17
CA LEU A 145 -3.49 -5.99 -5.18
C LEU A 145 -2.52 -5.14 -6.00
N LEU A 146 -1.22 -5.36 -5.88
CA LEU A 146 -0.20 -4.66 -6.67
C LEU A 146 -0.40 -4.93 -8.16
N GLN A 147 -0.63 -6.18 -8.56
CA GLN A 147 -0.91 -6.58 -9.94
C GLN A 147 -2.16 -5.90 -10.54
N ALA A 148 -3.12 -5.53 -9.70
CA ALA A 148 -4.31 -4.79 -10.13
C ALA A 148 -4.08 -3.28 -10.29
N THR A 149 -2.89 -2.77 -9.95
CA THR A 149 -2.50 -1.37 -10.16
C THR A 149 -1.61 -1.20 -11.40
N PRO A 150 -1.55 0.00 -12.00
CA PRO A 150 -0.60 0.31 -13.07
C PRO A 150 0.88 0.24 -12.67
N LEU A 151 1.18 0.12 -11.37
CA LEU A 151 2.54 0.13 -10.83
C LEU A 151 3.25 -1.22 -11.01
N TYR A 152 2.49 -2.29 -11.21
CA TYR A 152 3.06 -3.61 -11.46
C TYR A 152 3.56 -3.72 -12.89
N SER A 153 4.88 -3.83 -13.05
CA SER A 153 5.50 -4.15 -14.33
C SER A 153 5.66 -5.66 -14.49
N LYS A 154 4.90 -6.26 -15.42
CA LYS A 154 5.03 -7.68 -15.79
C LYS A 154 6.47 -8.03 -16.18
N ALA A 155 7.14 -7.16 -16.93
CA ALA A 155 8.52 -7.37 -17.37
C ALA A 155 9.53 -7.42 -16.19
N ALA A 156 9.27 -6.71 -15.09
CA ALA A 156 10.11 -6.79 -13.90
C ALA A 156 9.82 -8.07 -13.09
N ALA A 157 8.55 -8.49 -13.04
CA ALA A 157 8.14 -9.71 -12.36
C ALA A 157 8.65 -10.97 -13.06
N GLU A 158 8.58 -11.02 -14.40
CA GLU A 158 9.11 -12.11 -15.22
C GLU A 158 10.63 -12.24 -15.04
N ARG A 159 11.37 -11.13 -15.06
CA ARG A 159 12.82 -11.12 -14.77
C ARG A 159 13.16 -11.64 -13.37
N ASN A 160 12.35 -11.31 -12.37
CA ASN A 160 12.55 -11.82 -11.00
C ASN A 160 12.21 -13.32 -10.88
N MET A 161 11.29 -13.82 -11.71
CA MET A 161 10.93 -15.23 -11.77
C MET A 161 12.02 -16.05 -12.48
N GLU A 162 12.53 -15.55 -13.62
CA GLU A 162 13.68 -16.12 -14.33
C GLU A 162 14.95 -16.12 -13.46
N ALA A 163 15.17 -15.06 -12.67
CA ALA A 163 16.29 -15.00 -11.73
C ALA A 163 16.19 -16.06 -10.61
N LYS A 164 14.97 -16.34 -10.11
CA LYS A 164 14.73 -17.43 -9.13
C LYS A 164 14.88 -18.84 -9.73
N LEU A 165 14.64 -19.00 -11.04
CA LEU A 165 14.84 -20.26 -11.77
C LEU A 165 16.30 -20.49 -12.19
N THR A 166 17.12 -19.43 -12.26
CA THR A 166 18.53 -19.49 -12.70
C THR A 166 19.52 -19.68 -11.53
N THR A 167 19.09 -19.51 -10.27
CA THR A 167 19.94 -19.78 -9.09
C THR A 167 19.73 -21.20 -8.53
N ALA A 168 20.25 -22.19 -9.24
CA ALA A 168 20.77 -23.45 -8.71
C ALA A 168 21.87 -23.89 -9.69
N PRO A 169 23.14 -24.03 -9.26
CA PRO A 169 23.52 -25.08 -8.33
C PRO A 169 24.63 -24.69 -7.32
N VAL A 170 24.78 -25.45 -6.23
CA VAL A 170 26.10 -25.71 -5.65
C VAL A 170 26.20 -27.21 -5.39
N GLU A 171 27.18 -27.79 -6.07
CA GLU A 171 27.62 -29.17 -6.02
C GLU A 171 28.02 -29.59 -4.60
N SER A 172 27.55 -30.75 -4.17
CA SER A 172 28.12 -31.48 -3.04
C SER A 172 29.36 -32.25 -3.52
N SER A 173 30.50 -31.56 -3.54
CA SER A 173 31.83 -32.18 -3.58
C SER A 173 32.46 -32.05 -2.20
N ALA A 174 32.43 -33.12 -1.41
CA ALA A 174 33.50 -33.43 -0.48
C ALA A 174 33.47 -34.93 -0.19
N ALA A 175 34.30 -35.66 -0.93
CA ALA A 175 34.84 -36.93 -0.47
C ALA A 175 35.68 -36.69 0.79
N SER A 176 35.45 -37.50 1.82
CA SER A 176 36.46 -38.12 2.69
C SER A 176 35.76 -39.15 3.56
#